data_AF-A0A5K1E043-F1
#
_entry.id   AF-A0A5K1E043-F1
#
_cell.length_a   1.000
_cell.length_b   1.000
_cell.length_c   1.000
_cell.angle_alpha   90.00
_cell.angle_beta   90.00
_cell.angle_gamma   90.00
#
_symmetry.space_group_name_H-M   'P 1'
#
loop_
_entity.id
_entity.type
_entity.pdbx_description
1 polymer ?
#
loop_
_entity_poly.entity_id
_entity_poly.type
_entity_poly.pdbx_seq_one_letter_code
_entity_poly.pdbx_strand_id
1 'polypeptide(L)'
;MSLLETIIRASAEKGSSENPTKFPIVLNANDIFGRLKPENEDSDGGYLLRRMVGWEISEKDSKVIELGNKFIKNLKRKMKKPKLFTRELFLEMLNSFLEKTMSEVGIASSEMKSSDPSYTYLLIEKVGMVVGQSVMSLIVENCVTFDLWELLRTILCGGLITRSSCPDLAEKLVHNHRAELVVLCIQYVPDLQSSDLLFILRYLLSSSRDDLSILSVKREWESKALSHIEKASRKLGHKDS
;
A
#
# COMPACT_ATOMS: atom_id res chain seq x y z
N MET A 1 -12.49 18.64 -32.82
CA MET A 1 -12.75 17.86 -31.59
C MET A 1 -12.89 18.82 -30.44
N SER A 2 -13.99 18.72 -29.70
CA SER A 2 -14.19 19.51 -28.48
C SER A 2 -13.39 18.92 -27.31
N LEU A 3 -13.12 19.74 -26.30
CA LEU A 3 -12.47 19.30 -25.05
C LEU A 3 -13.29 18.17 -24.38
N LEU A 4 -14.62 18.24 -24.47
CA LEU A 4 -15.56 17.24 -23.99
C LEU A 4 -15.42 15.91 -24.73
N GLU A 5 -15.34 15.91 -26.06
CA GLU A 5 -15.11 14.70 -26.86
C GLU A 5 -13.75 14.06 -26.53
N THR A 6 -12.74 14.88 -26.26
CA THR A 6 -11.40 14.43 -25.91
C THR A 6 -11.38 13.78 -24.52
N ILE A 7 -12.07 14.38 -23.54
CA ILE A 7 -12.23 13.81 -22.18
C ILE A 7 -13.03 12.51 -22.22
N ILE A 8 -14.14 12.47 -22.97
CA ILE A 8 -14.98 11.28 -23.11
C ILE A 8 -14.17 10.14 -23.72
N ARG A 9 -13.35 10.40 -24.74
CA ARG A 9 -12.50 9.39 -25.37
C ARG A 9 -11.40 8.88 -24.43
N ALA A 10 -10.69 9.79 -23.75
CA ALA A 10 -9.66 9.43 -22.78
C ALA A 10 -10.23 8.66 -21.58
N SER A 11 -11.47 8.96 -21.16
CA SER A 11 -12.16 8.23 -20.10
C SER A 11 -12.69 6.86 -20.55
N ALA A 12 -13.00 6.69 -21.84
CA ALA A 12 -13.43 5.42 -22.42
C ALA A 12 -12.25 4.46 -22.67
N GLU A 13 -11.06 5.00 -22.88
CA GLU A 13 -9.79 4.29 -22.82
C GLU A 13 -9.45 3.94 -21.36
N LYS A 14 -10.28 3.11 -20.71
CA LYS A 14 -9.89 2.37 -19.50
C LYS A 14 -8.76 1.44 -19.91
N GLY A 15 -7.53 1.93 -19.80
CA GLY A 15 -6.34 1.13 -20.01
C GLY A 15 -6.38 -0.09 -19.11
N SER A 16 -6.40 -1.28 -19.70
CA SER A 16 -5.81 -2.45 -19.08
C SER A 16 -4.34 -2.11 -18.83
N SER A 17 -4.03 -1.58 -17.65
CA SER A 17 -2.67 -1.18 -17.32
C SER A 17 -1.85 -2.42 -16.95
N GLU A 18 -1.62 -3.31 -17.92
CA GLU A 18 -0.52 -4.28 -17.88
C GLU A 18 0.84 -3.58 -17.99
N ASN A 19 0.86 -2.29 -18.34
CA ASN A 19 2.06 -1.48 -18.32
C ASN A 19 2.35 -1.01 -16.89
N PRO A 20 3.56 -1.25 -16.35
CA PRO A 20 3.96 -0.68 -15.08
C PRO A 20 3.92 0.84 -15.20
N THR A 21 3.21 1.49 -14.27
CA THR A 21 3.17 2.95 -14.14
C THR A 21 4.60 3.49 -14.14
N LYS A 22 4.92 4.43 -15.03
CA LYS A 22 6.25 5.07 -15.09
C LYS A 22 6.65 5.72 -13.76
N PHE A 23 5.67 6.11 -12.94
CA PHE A 23 5.87 6.75 -11.64
C PHE A 23 5.11 5.94 -10.58
N PRO A 24 5.73 4.89 -10.03
CA PRO A 24 5.06 3.99 -9.09
C PRO A 24 4.90 4.60 -7.69
N ILE A 25 5.54 5.75 -7.40
CA ILE A 25 5.56 6.43 -6.09
C ILE A 25 4.84 7.78 -6.14
N VAL A 26 4.39 8.26 -4.98
CA VAL A 26 3.94 9.65 -4.81
C VAL A 26 5.18 10.56 -4.85
N LEU A 27 5.26 11.42 -5.86
CA LEU A 27 6.39 12.33 -6.06
C LEU A 27 6.39 13.44 -5.00
N ASN A 28 7.58 13.85 -4.56
CA ASN A 28 7.71 14.97 -3.64
C ASN A 28 7.46 16.30 -4.38
N ALA A 29 6.33 16.95 -4.06
CA ALA A 29 5.93 18.20 -4.72
C ALA A 29 6.71 19.44 -4.25
N ASN A 30 7.42 19.37 -3.11
CA ASN A 30 8.06 20.54 -2.50
C ASN A 30 9.15 21.12 -3.41
N ASP A 31 9.91 20.27 -4.08
CA ASP A 31 10.98 20.70 -5.00
C ASP A 31 10.45 21.13 -6.37
N ILE A 32 9.20 20.76 -6.68
CA ILE A 32 8.57 21.00 -7.99
C ILE A 32 8.06 22.43 -8.07
N PHE A 33 7.33 22.91 -7.05
CA PHE A 33 6.70 24.24 -7.10
C PHE A 33 7.69 25.39 -7.26
N GLY A 34 8.91 25.26 -6.72
CA GLY A 34 9.95 26.28 -6.87
C GLY A 34 10.61 26.33 -8.26
N ARG A 35 10.43 25.29 -9.09
CA ARG A 35 11.03 25.18 -10.43
C ARG A 35 10.06 25.48 -11.56
N LEU A 36 8.76 25.51 -11.27
CA LEU A 36 7.73 25.80 -12.27
C LEU A 36 7.83 27.26 -12.73
N LYS A 37 7.98 27.45 -14.04
CA LYS A 37 7.97 28.76 -14.69
C LYS A 37 6.94 28.78 -15.82
N PRO A 38 6.30 29.92 -16.09
CA PRO A 38 5.43 30.03 -17.27
C PRO A 38 6.26 29.88 -18.55
N GLU A 39 5.73 29.17 -19.55
CA GLU A 39 6.43 28.88 -20.82
C GLU A 39 6.84 30.15 -21.59
N ASN A 40 6.11 31.27 -21.39
CA ASN A 40 6.43 32.58 -21.97
C ASN A 40 6.23 33.67 -20.90
N GLU A 41 7.32 34.28 -20.42
CA GLU A 41 7.25 35.49 -19.59
C GLU A 41 6.94 36.74 -20.43
N ASP A 42 7.31 36.74 -21.72
CA ASP A 42 7.29 37.92 -22.61
C ASP A 42 6.04 38.06 -23.51
N SER A 43 5.06 37.16 -23.42
CA SER A 43 3.87 37.21 -24.26
C SER A 43 2.76 38.01 -23.56
N ASP A 44 2.64 39.29 -23.93
CA ASP A 44 1.49 40.14 -23.63
C ASP A 44 0.26 39.66 -24.43
N GLY A 45 -0.39 38.60 -23.94
CA GLY A 45 -1.51 37.95 -24.61
C GLY A 45 -2.50 37.42 -23.58
N GLY A 46 -3.72 37.98 -23.58
CA GLY A 46 -4.78 37.82 -22.58
C GLY A 46 -5.40 36.42 -22.42
N TYR A 47 -4.58 35.38 -22.27
CA TYR A 47 -5.02 34.05 -21.89
C TYR A 47 -5.04 33.93 -20.36
N LEU A 48 -6.20 33.57 -19.79
CA LEU A 48 -6.37 33.35 -18.35
C LEU A 48 -5.59 32.11 -17.82
N LEU A 49 -5.12 31.23 -18.71
CA LEU A 49 -4.38 30.02 -18.36
C LEU A 49 -3.03 30.02 -19.09
N ARG A 50 -1.93 30.12 -18.33
CA ARG A 50 -0.56 29.95 -18.84
C ARG A 50 -0.09 28.53 -18.58
N ARG A 51 0.58 27.93 -19.58
CA ARG A 51 1.23 26.64 -19.41
C ARG A 51 2.46 26.80 -18.52
N MET A 52 2.60 25.92 -17.53
CA MET A 52 3.80 25.84 -16.68
C MET A 52 4.77 24.81 -17.25
N VAL A 53 6.04 25.17 -17.31
CA VAL A 53 7.19 24.33 -17.68
C VAL A 53 8.18 24.25 -16.52
N GLY A 54 9.16 23.35 -16.59
CA GLY A 54 10.13 23.15 -15.49
C GLY A 54 9.72 22.08 -14.46
N TRP A 55 8.68 21.30 -14.77
CA TRP A 55 8.37 20.10 -13.99
C TRP A 55 9.43 19.03 -14.26
N GLU A 56 10.18 18.67 -13.22
CA GLU A 56 11.16 17.60 -13.24
C GLU A 56 10.97 16.72 -12.00
N ILE A 57 11.28 15.43 -12.14
CA ILE A 57 11.29 14.49 -11.02
C ILE A 57 12.53 14.77 -10.18
N SER A 58 12.36 14.86 -8.87
CA SER A 58 13.49 15.06 -7.97
C SER A 58 14.51 13.92 -8.13
N GLU A 59 15.80 14.22 -7.93
CA GLU A 59 16.84 13.20 -8.02
C GLU A 59 16.60 12.05 -7.03
N LYS A 60 16.08 12.37 -5.84
CA LYS A 60 15.69 11.40 -4.81
C LYS A 60 14.58 10.48 -5.31
N ASP A 61 13.50 11.04 -5.85
CA ASP A 61 12.38 10.26 -6.38
C ASP A 61 12.84 9.36 -7.53
N SER A 62 13.70 9.87 -8.42
CA SER A 62 14.29 9.07 -9.51
C SER A 62 15.07 7.86 -8.98
N LYS A 63 15.93 8.06 -7.96
CA LYS A 63 16.69 6.96 -7.34
C LYS A 63 15.77 5.93 -6.67
N VAL A 64 14.73 6.37 -5.97
CA VAL A 64 13.74 5.46 -5.37
C VAL A 64 13.02 4.64 -6.45
N ILE A 65 12.62 5.27 -7.56
CA ILE A 65 11.99 4.58 -8.69
C ILE A 65 12.93 3.55 -9.30
N GLU A 66 14.21 3.89 -9.49
CA GLU A 66 15.23 2.96 -9.99
C GLU A 66 15.45 1.76 -9.05
N LEU A 67 15.53 2.01 -7.73
CA LEU A 67 15.63 0.96 -6.72
C LEU A 67 14.41 0.03 -6.77
N GLY A 68 13.20 0.58 -6.87
CA GLY A 68 11.96 -0.18 -6.99
C GLY A 68 11.96 -1.06 -8.24
N ASN A 69 12.29 -0.49 -9.40
CA ASN A 69 12.37 -1.23 -10.66
C ASN A 69 13.42 -2.36 -10.61
N LYS A 70 14.57 -2.10 -10.00
CA LYS A 70 15.63 -3.10 -9.80
C LYS A 70 15.16 -4.23 -8.88
N PHE A 71 14.47 -3.89 -7.79
CA PHE A 71 13.90 -4.87 -6.86
C PHE A 71 12.88 -5.76 -7.56
N ILE A 72 11.90 -5.19 -8.28
CA ILE A 72 10.89 -5.93 -9.06
C ILE A 72 11.56 -6.92 -10.02
N LYS A 73 12.55 -6.44 -10.79
CA LYS A 73 13.26 -7.27 -11.77
C LYS A 73 13.97 -8.44 -11.10
N ASN A 74 14.60 -8.20 -9.95
CA ASN A 74 15.32 -9.23 -9.20
C ASN A 74 14.36 -10.24 -8.56
N LEU A 75 13.28 -9.77 -7.96
CA LEU A 75 12.28 -10.61 -7.30
C LEU A 75 11.58 -11.52 -8.32
N LYS A 76 11.09 -10.96 -9.44
CA LYS A 76 10.48 -11.76 -10.53
C LYS A 76 11.43 -12.80 -11.11
N ARG A 77 12.74 -12.52 -11.19
CA ARG A 77 13.75 -13.51 -11.62
C ARG A 77 13.91 -14.65 -10.61
N LYS A 78 13.87 -14.34 -9.31
CA LYS A 78 13.99 -15.35 -8.23
C LYS A 78 12.74 -16.22 -8.15
N MET A 79 11.55 -15.65 -8.32
CA MET A 79 10.28 -16.38 -8.36
C MET A 79 10.21 -17.42 -9.51
N LYS A 80 10.91 -17.18 -10.63
CA LYS A 80 11.04 -18.18 -11.71
C LYS A 80 11.84 -19.43 -11.31
N LYS A 81 12.56 -19.40 -10.18
CA LYS A 81 13.38 -20.51 -9.65
C LYS A 81 12.88 -20.89 -8.24
N PRO A 82 11.67 -21.45 -8.10
CA PRO A 82 10.99 -21.60 -6.81
C PRO A 82 11.78 -22.44 -5.80
N LYS A 83 12.51 -23.48 -6.24
CA LYS A 83 13.31 -24.34 -5.35
C LYS A 83 14.46 -23.62 -4.62
N LEU A 84 14.90 -22.47 -5.13
CA LEU A 84 16.02 -21.69 -4.57
C LEU A 84 15.53 -20.40 -3.91
N PHE A 85 14.23 -20.14 -3.93
CA PHE A 85 13.67 -18.89 -3.45
C PHE A 85 12.94 -19.16 -2.14
N THR A 86 13.65 -18.95 -1.04
CA THR A 86 13.16 -19.21 0.31
C THR A 86 12.65 -17.94 0.98
N ARG A 87 11.91 -18.13 2.08
CA ARG A 87 11.42 -17.05 2.94
C ARG A 87 12.56 -16.14 3.42
N GLU A 88 13.68 -16.71 3.82
CA GLU A 88 14.84 -15.98 4.35
C GLU A 88 15.46 -15.10 3.27
N LEU A 89 15.63 -15.65 2.06
CA LEU A 89 16.14 -14.91 0.91
C LEU A 89 15.21 -13.76 0.50
N PHE A 90 13.89 -13.98 0.58
CA PHE A 90 12.93 -12.91 0.35
C PHE A 90 13.07 -11.77 1.37
N LEU A 91 13.12 -12.10 2.66
CA LEU A 91 13.27 -11.11 3.72
C LEU A 91 14.62 -10.36 3.64
N GLU A 92 15.70 -11.05 3.31
CA GLU A 92 17.02 -10.44 3.08
C GLU A 92 16.96 -9.44 1.92
N MET A 93 16.36 -9.83 0.79
CA MET A 93 16.19 -8.95 -0.37
C MET A 93 15.30 -7.75 -0.04
N LEU A 94 14.23 -7.96 0.71
CA LEU A 94 13.31 -6.91 1.13
C LEU A 94 13.99 -5.91 2.07
N ASN A 95 14.67 -6.38 3.10
CA ASN A 95 15.40 -5.53 4.04
C ASN A 95 16.46 -4.69 3.32
N SER A 96 17.27 -5.31 2.45
CA SER A 96 18.28 -4.57 1.67
C SER A 96 17.65 -3.49 0.77
N PHE A 97 16.47 -3.74 0.22
CA PHE A 97 15.74 -2.75 -0.58
C PHE A 97 15.21 -1.59 0.27
N LEU A 98 14.58 -1.90 1.42
CA LEU A 98 14.00 -0.89 2.30
C LEU A 98 15.09 -0.02 2.94
N GLU A 99 16.22 -0.59 3.35
CA GLU A 99 17.37 0.15 3.89
C GLU A 99 17.98 1.14 2.89
N LYS A 100 18.11 0.73 1.62
CA LYS A 100 18.57 1.62 0.55
C LYS A 100 17.58 2.74 0.31
N THR A 101 16.29 2.41 0.27
CA THR A 101 15.22 3.40 0.12
C THR A 101 15.24 4.41 1.27
N MET A 102 15.43 3.93 2.49
CA MET A 102 15.55 4.75 3.70
C MET A 102 16.71 5.74 3.63
N SER A 103 17.87 5.26 3.16
CA SER A 103 19.06 6.09 2.95
C SER A 103 18.83 7.19 1.91
N GLU A 104 18.15 6.89 0.81
CA GLU A 104 17.86 7.88 -0.25
C GLU A 104 16.87 8.96 0.20
N VAL A 105 15.89 8.59 1.03
CA VAL A 105 14.89 9.54 1.57
C VAL A 105 15.46 10.35 2.76
N GLY A 106 16.64 9.96 3.28
CA GLY A 106 17.32 10.65 4.38
C GLY A 106 16.68 10.39 5.75
N ILE A 107 16.01 9.25 5.92
CA ILE A 107 15.43 8.85 7.20
C ILE A 107 16.53 8.12 7.99
N ALA A 108 16.79 8.57 9.23
CA ALA A 108 17.83 7.98 10.07
C ALA A 108 17.55 6.49 10.32
N SER A 109 18.55 5.64 10.03
CA SER A 109 18.49 4.20 10.28
C SER A 109 18.12 3.93 11.74
N SER A 110 17.24 2.97 11.95
CA SER A 110 16.92 2.48 13.29
C SER A 110 18.18 1.95 13.99
N GLU A 111 18.32 2.17 15.30
CA GLU A 111 19.36 1.55 16.14
C GLU A 111 19.17 0.02 16.29
N MET A 112 18.06 -0.50 15.78
CA MET A 112 17.68 -1.91 15.90
C MET A 112 18.54 -2.79 15.00
N LYS A 113 19.06 -3.88 15.55
CA LYS A 113 19.88 -4.85 14.82
C LYS A 113 19.05 -5.58 13.77
N SER A 114 19.63 -5.80 12.59
CA SER A 114 19.03 -6.58 11.49
C SER A 114 18.71 -8.05 11.83
N SER A 115 19.18 -8.53 12.98
CA SER A 115 18.89 -9.87 13.48
C SER A 115 17.52 -10.01 14.14
N ASP A 116 16.82 -8.89 14.43
CA ASP A 116 15.53 -8.94 15.09
C ASP A 116 14.42 -9.32 14.10
N PRO A 117 13.55 -10.30 14.40
CA PRO A 117 12.41 -10.66 13.55
C PRO A 117 11.48 -9.48 13.22
N SER A 118 11.45 -8.46 14.09
CA SER A 118 10.64 -7.26 13.92
C SER A 118 11.26 -6.16 13.05
N TYR A 119 12.54 -6.32 12.66
CA TYR A 119 13.29 -5.34 11.91
C TYR A 119 12.61 -4.97 10.58
N THR A 120 12.11 -5.97 9.85
CA THR A 120 11.40 -5.75 8.57
C THR A 120 10.12 -4.94 8.75
N TYR A 121 9.37 -5.17 9.84
CA TYR A 121 8.13 -4.42 10.12
C TYR A 121 8.43 -2.93 10.33
N LEU A 122 9.47 -2.64 11.12
CA LEU A 122 9.89 -1.27 11.40
C LEU A 122 10.34 -0.54 10.13
N LEU A 123 11.05 -1.23 9.23
CA LEU A 123 11.43 -0.66 7.95
C LEU A 123 10.20 -0.33 7.10
N ILE A 124 9.22 -1.24 7.02
CA ILE A 124 7.96 -0.98 6.30
C ILE A 124 7.19 0.20 6.90
N GLU A 125 7.10 0.31 8.22
CA GLU A 125 6.42 1.45 8.87
C GLU A 125 7.08 2.78 8.53
N LYS A 126 8.41 2.82 8.45
CA LYS A 126 9.16 4.06 8.18
C LYS A 126 9.16 4.48 6.72
N VAL A 127 9.34 3.54 5.79
CA VAL A 127 9.53 3.86 4.36
C VAL A 127 8.42 3.36 3.44
N GLY A 128 7.48 2.56 3.95
CA GLY A 128 6.46 1.90 3.15
C GLY A 128 5.62 2.86 2.31
N MET A 129 5.32 4.05 2.82
CA MET A 129 4.58 5.09 2.08
C MET A 129 5.30 5.60 0.83
N VAL A 130 6.64 5.50 0.81
CA VAL A 130 7.49 5.93 -0.32
C VAL A 130 7.70 4.78 -1.31
N VAL A 131 7.38 3.55 -0.92
CA VAL A 131 7.47 2.39 -1.79
C VAL A 131 6.29 2.36 -2.75
N GLY A 132 6.59 2.20 -4.03
CA GLY A 132 5.57 2.29 -5.05
C GLY A 132 4.60 1.11 -5.05
N GLN A 133 3.38 1.34 -5.53
CA GLN A 133 2.30 0.33 -5.51
C GLN A 133 2.68 -0.97 -6.23
N SER A 134 3.37 -0.89 -7.38
CA SER A 134 3.87 -2.07 -8.11
C SER A 134 4.90 -2.89 -7.33
N VAL A 135 5.66 -2.25 -6.44
CA VAL A 135 6.61 -2.95 -5.56
C VAL A 135 5.84 -3.58 -4.40
N MET A 136 4.93 -2.82 -3.78
CA MET A 136 4.09 -3.29 -2.69
C MET A 136 3.24 -4.50 -3.06
N SER A 137 2.66 -4.52 -4.27
CA SER A 137 1.86 -5.67 -4.71
C SER A 137 2.66 -6.97 -4.77
N LEU A 138 3.90 -6.91 -5.25
CA LEU A 138 4.79 -8.05 -5.25
C LEU A 138 5.24 -8.44 -3.84
N ILE A 139 5.49 -7.48 -2.96
CA ILE A 139 5.80 -7.77 -1.55
C ILE A 139 4.63 -8.55 -0.92
N VAL A 140 3.39 -8.08 -1.12
CA VAL A 140 2.17 -8.73 -0.61
C VAL A 140 1.98 -10.13 -1.18
N GLU A 141 2.16 -10.32 -2.49
CA GLU A 141 2.06 -11.63 -3.13
C GLU A 141 3.04 -12.64 -2.51
N ASN A 142 4.27 -12.19 -2.24
CA ASN A 142 5.29 -13.02 -1.59
C ASN A 142 4.99 -13.23 -0.10
N CYS A 143 4.38 -12.26 0.58
CA CYS A 143 3.94 -12.45 1.96
C CYS A 143 2.89 -13.56 2.08
N VAL A 144 1.92 -13.59 1.17
CA VAL A 144 0.92 -14.67 1.11
C VAL A 144 1.60 -16.00 0.76
N THR A 145 2.54 -16.01 -0.19
CA THR A 145 3.25 -17.24 -0.62
C THR A 145 4.10 -17.86 0.48
N PHE A 146 4.70 -17.05 1.35
CA PHE A 146 5.60 -17.49 2.43
C PHE A 146 4.96 -17.46 3.82
N ASP A 147 3.63 -17.32 3.91
CA ASP A 147 2.90 -17.25 5.18
C ASP A 147 3.41 -16.16 6.15
N LEU A 148 3.84 -15.01 5.60
CA LEU A 148 4.34 -13.85 6.34
C LEU A 148 3.17 -12.96 6.79
N TRP A 149 2.26 -13.53 7.57
CA TRP A 149 0.99 -12.91 7.94
C TRP A 149 1.13 -11.65 8.78
N GLU A 150 2.11 -11.61 9.69
CA GLU A 150 2.38 -10.41 10.50
C GLU A 150 2.95 -9.27 9.66
N LEU A 151 3.77 -9.57 8.65
CA LEU A 151 4.25 -8.57 7.70
C LEU A 151 3.08 -8.00 6.89
N LEU A 152 2.20 -8.88 6.42
CA LEU A 152 1.00 -8.49 5.70
C LEU A 152 0.06 -7.63 6.56
N ARG A 153 -0.08 -7.96 7.85
CA ARG A 153 -0.81 -7.14 8.82
C ARG A 153 -0.22 -5.74 8.91
N THR A 154 1.10 -5.60 9.08
CA THR A 154 1.76 -4.29 9.14
C THR A 154 1.50 -3.47 7.88
N ILE A 155 1.60 -4.10 6.71
CA ILE A 155 1.36 -3.43 5.42
C ILE A 155 -0.11 -2.98 5.31
N LEU A 156 -1.07 -3.82 5.70
CA LEU A 156 -2.50 -3.49 5.71
C LEU A 156 -2.81 -2.34 6.68
N CYS A 157 -2.39 -2.45 7.94
CA CYS A 157 -2.62 -1.40 8.95
C CYS A 157 -1.97 -0.06 8.55
N GLY A 158 -0.86 -0.10 7.81
CA GLY A 158 -0.22 1.08 7.25
C GLY A 158 -0.96 1.72 6.08
N GLY A 159 -2.06 1.12 5.58
CA GLY A 159 -2.82 1.63 4.42
C GLY A 159 -2.00 1.63 3.12
N LEU A 160 -1.01 0.74 3.01
CA LEU A 160 -0.02 0.75 1.93
C LEU A 160 -0.52 0.05 0.65
N ILE A 161 -1.69 -0.60 0.73
CA ILE A 161 -2.25 -1.43 -0.35
C ILE A 161 -3.58 -0.84 -0.80
N THR A 162 -3.73 -0.82 -2.12
CA THR A 162 -5.02 -0.62 -2.78
C THR A 162 -5.44 -1.92 -3.46
N ARG A 163 -6.74 -2.16 -3.57
CA ARG A 163 -7.32 -3.26 -4.35
C ARG A 163 -6.83 -3.23 -5.79
N SER A 164 -6.71 -2.05 -6.40
CA SER A 164 -6.18 -1.91 -7.76
C SER A 164 -4.78 -2.52 -7.92
N SER A 165 -3.98 -2.55 -6.85
CA SER A 165 -2.63 -3.12 -6.83
C SER A 165 -2.61 -4.62 -6.52
N CYS A 166 -3.59 -5.09 -5.72
CA CYS A 166 -3.73 -6.49 -5.33
C CYS A 166 -5.20 -6.96 -5.43
N PRO A 167 -5.72 -7.19 -6.65
CA PRO A 167 -7.14 -7.44 -6.86
C PRO A 167 -7.63 -8.75 -6.24
N ASP A 168 -6.75 -9.74 -6.09
CA ASP A 168 -7.05 -11.08 -5.59
C ASP A 168 -6.69 -11.28 -4.10
N LEU A 169 -6.31 -10.21 -3.39
CA LEU A 169 -5.85 -10.30 -2.00
C LEU A 169 -6.93 -10.85 -1.06
N ALA A 170 -8.14 -10.28 -1.13
CA ALA A 170 -9.26 -10.72 -0.29
C ALA A 170 -9.60 -12.19 -0.55
N GLU A 171 -9.55 -12.62 -1.82
CA GLU A 171 -9.74 -14.00 -2.23
C GLU A 171 -8.68 -14.92 -1.61
N LYS A 172 -7.40 -14.58 -1.76
CA LYS A 172 -6.28 -15.34 -1.19
C LYS A 172 -6.39 -15.47 0.33
N LEU A 173 -6.77 -14.41 1.03
CA LEU A 173 -6.87 -14.42 2.50
C LEU A 173 -8.02 -15.32 3.00
N VAL A 174 -9.14 -15.31 2.30
CA VAL A 174 -10.27 -16.22 2.57
C VAL A 174 -9.88 -17.67 2.35
N HIS A 175 -9.19 -17.98 1.24
CA HIS A 175 -8.71 -19.34 0.96
C HIS A 175 -7.73 -19.84 2.03
N ASN A 176 -6.94 -18.94 2.63
CA ASN A 176 -6.01 -19.28 3.71
C ASN A 176 -6.63 -19.21 5.12
N HIS A 177 -7.96 -19.05 5.23
CA HIS A 177 -8.67 -18.96 6.51
C HIS A 177 -8.14 -17.88 7.46
N ARG A 178 -7.70 -16.73 6.91
CA ARG A 178 -7.14 -15.60 7.68
C ARG A 178 -8.20 -14.53 7.94
N ALA A 179 -9.25 -14.87 8.69
CA ALA A 179 -10.38 -13.96 8.93
C ALA A 179 -9.96 -12.60 9.52
N GLU A 180 -8.93 -12.59 10.36
CA GLU A 180 -8.39 -11.38 10.96
C GLU A 180 -7.78 -10.44 9.92
N LEU A 181 -7.11 -10.96 8.90
CA LEU A 181 -6.56 -10.15 7.81
C LEU A 181 -7.65 -9.73 6.81
N VAL A 182 -8.63 -10.59 6.57
CA VAL A 182 -9.80 -10.28 5.73
C VAL A 182 -10.55 -9.07 6.30
N VAL A 183 -10.73 -9.02 7.62
CA VAL A 183 -11.34 -7.87 8.30
C VAL A 183 -10.49 -6.61 8.16
N LEU A 184 -9.16 -6.72 8.25
CA LEU A 184 -8.28 -5.57 8.03
C LEU A 184 -8.40 -5.03 6.61
N CYS A 185 -8.67 -5.87 5.60
CA CYS A 185 -8.96 -5.37 4.26
C CYS A 185 -10.15 -4.41 4.26
N ILE A 186 -11.25 -4.73 4.98
CA ILE A 186 -12.41 -3.84 5.09
C ILE A 186 -12.03 -2.50 5.75
N GLN A 187 -11.15 -2.54 6.75
CA GLN A 187 -10.78 -1.36 7.53
C GLN A 187 -9.79 -0.44 6.81
N TYR A 188 -8.85 -1.01 6.07
CA TYR A 188 -7.67 -0.28 5.58
C TYR A 188 -7.51 -0.24 4.06
N VAL A 189 -8.27 -1.03 3.29
CA VAL A 189 -8.23 -0.99 1.82
C VAL A 189 -9.37 -0.10 1.31
N PRO A 190 -9.07 1.13 0.84
CA PRO A 190 -10.09 2.15 0.59
C PRO A 190 -10.92 1.92 -0.69
N ASP A 191 -10.41 1.15 -1.64
CA ASP A 191 -10.97 0.94 -2.99
C ASP A 191 -11.57 -0.46 -3.18
N LEU A 192 -12.05 -1.09 -2.10
CA LEU A 192 -12.82 -2.33 -2.18
C LEU A 192 -14.09 -2.15 -3.03
N GLN A 193 -14.34 -3.10 -3.92
CA GLN A 193 -15.54 -3.14 -4.74
C GLN A 193 -16.63 -3.98 -4.08
N SER A 194 -17.87 -3.80 -4.55
CA SER A 194 -19.03 -4.58 -4.09
C SER A 194 -18.82 -6.09 -4.23
N SER A 195 -18.08 -6.54 -5.25
CA SER A 195 -17.73 -7.96 -5.42
C SER A 195 -16.90 -8.50 -4.27
N ASP A 196 -15.93 -7.72 -3.79
CA ASP A 196 -15.03 -8.17 -2.72
C ASP A 196 -15.76 -8.14 -1.39
N LEU A 197 -16.58 -7.10 -1.15
CA LEU A 197 -17.42 -7.04 0.04
C LEU A 197 -18.40 -8.21 0.11
N LEU A 198 -19.06 -8.54 -1.01
CA LEU A 198 -19.94 -9.70 -1.08
C LEU A 198 -19.19 -11.00 -0.77
N PHE A 199 -17.98 -11.14 -1.32
CA PHE A 199 -17.14 -12.31 -1.11
C PHE A 199 -16.71 -12.45 0.36
N ILE A 200 -16.26 -11.35 0.97
CA ILE A 200 -15.89 -11.30 2.39
C ILE A 200 -17.10 -11.59 3.29
N LEU A 201 -18.24 -10.95 3.03
CA LEU A 201 -19.47 -11.18 3.79
C LEU A 201 -19.91 -12.64 3.68
N ARG A 202 -19.84 -13.24 2.48
CA ARG A 202 -20.15 -14.65 2.28
C ARG A 202 -19.23 -15.52 3.12
N TYR A 203 -17.93 -15.25 3.15
CA TYR A 203 -16.98 -15.99 3.98
C TYR A 203 -17.33 -15.90 5.47
N LEU A 204 -17.54 -14.69 5.99
CA LEU A 204 -17.86 -14.46 7.40
C LEU A 204 -19.18 -15.09 7.83
N LEU A 205 -20.19 -15.10 6.96
CA LEU A 205 -21.52 -15.66 7.23
C LEU A 205 -21.61 -17.17 7.01
N SER A 206 -20.81 -17.72 6.09
CA SER A 206 -20.85 -19.15 5.74
C SER A 206 -19.94 -20.00 6.61
N SER A 207 -19.06 -19.38 7.40
CA SER A 207 -18.13 -20.15 8.21
C SER A 207 -18.84 -20.83 9.38
N SER A 208 -18.36 -22.04 9.71
CA SER A 208 -18.86 -22.83 10.83
C SER A 208 -18.62 -22.10 12.15
N ARG A 209 -19.47 -22.36 13.15
CA ARG A 209 -19.34 -21.77 14.50
C ARG A 209 -18.00 -22.07 15.18
N ASP A 210 -17.25 -23.05 14.67
CA ASP A 210 -15.99 -23.55 15.24
C ASP A 210 -14.73 -23.02 14.54
N ASP A 211 -14.87 -22.10 13.56
CA ASP A 211 -13.72 -21.49 12.91
C ASP A 211 -12.99 -20.55 13.90
N LEU A 212 -11.84 -21.02 14.38
CA LEU A 212 -11.01 -20.32 15.36
C LEU A 212 -10.60 -18.92 14.90
N SER A 213 -10.40 -18.71 13.59
CA SER A 213 -10.01 -17.40 13.05
C SER A 213 -11.14 -16.38 13.24
N ILE A 214 -12.38 -16.75 12.94
CA ILE A 214 -13.55 -15.88 13.06
C ILE A 214 -13.93 -15.69 14.53
N LEU A 215 -13.80 -16.72 15.36
CA LEU A 215 -14.00 -16.59 16.80
C LEU A 215 -13.02 -15.59 17.43
N SER A 216 -11.77 -15.57 16.96
CA SER A 216 -10.77 -14.60 17.43
C SER A 216 -11.16 -13.16 17.09
N VAL A 217 -11.60 -12.91 15.85
CA VAL A 217 -12.10 -11.61 15.38
C VAL A 217 -13.32 -11.17 16.20
N LYS A 218 -14.28 -12.09 16.38
CA LYS A 218 -15.50 -11.82 17.15
C LYS A 218 -15.15 -11.39 18.59
N ARG A 219 -14.26 -12.13 19.26
CA ARG A 219 -13.83 -11.81 20.62
C ARG A 219 -13.12 -10.46 20.70
N GLU A 220 -12.27 -10.14 19.72
CA GLU A 220 -11.60 -8.84 19.65
C GLU A 220 -12.62 -7.69 19.50
N TRP A 221 -13.60 -7.86 18.62
CA TRP A 221 -14.66 -6.88 18.40
C TRP A 221 -15.56 -6.72 19.61
N GLU A 222 -15.94 -7.81 20.28
CA GLU A 222 -16.70 -7.77 21.53
C GLU A 222 -15.94 -7.02 22.62
N SER A 223 -14.63 -7.29 22.79
CA SER A 223 -13.77 -6.58 23.73
C SER A 223 -13.68 -5.09 23.42
N LYS A 224 -13.48 -4.72 22.15
CA LYS A 224 -13.48 -3.31 21.71
C LYS A 224 -14.83 -2.65 22.00
N ALA A 225 -15.94 -3.30 21.63
CA ALA A 225 -17.28 -2.77 21.86
C ALA A 225 -17.55 -2.53 23.35
N LEU A 226 -17.23 -3.48 24.22
CA LEU A 226 -17.35 -3.34 25.68
C LEU A 226 -16.51 -2.17 26.20
N SER A 227 -15.26 -2.05 25.75
CA SER A 227 -14.38 -0.92 26.12
C SER A 227 -14.98 0.43 25.70
N HIS A 228 -15.59 0.52 24.52
CA HIS A 228 -16.23 1.73 24.04
C HIS A 228 -17.50 2.06 24.83
N ILE A 229 -18.32 1.06 25.17
CA ILE A 229 -19.51 1.23 26.03
C ILE A 229 -19.09 1.75 27.41
N GLU A 230 -18.07 1.16 28.03
CA GLU A 230 -17.55 1.61 29.32
C GLU A 230 -17.00 3.04 29.27
N LYS A 231 -16.27 3.38 28.21
CA LYS A 231 -15.76 4.75 28.04
C LYS A 231 -16.89 5.77 27.86
N ALA A 232 -17.95 5.39 27.15
CA ALA A 232 -19.12 6.24 26.95
C ALA A 232 -19.93 6.43 28.24
N SER A 233 -20.14 5.36 29.01
CA SER A 233 -20.87 5.43 30.29
C SER A 233 -20.15 6.29 31.33
N ARG A 234 -18.81 6.20 31.43
CA ARG A 234 -18.00 7.07 32.29
C ARG A 234 -18.11 8.55 31.90
N LYS A 235 -18.16 8.86 30.59
CA LYS A 235 -18.33 10.24 30.11
C LYS A 235 -19.72 10.81 30.39
N LEU A 236 -20.75 9.97 30.44
CA LEU A 236 -22.11 10.38 30.81
C LEU A 236 -22.22 10.60 32.33
N GLY A 237 -21.66 9.71 33.15
CA GLY A 237 -21.65 9.87 34.61
C GLY A 237 -20.85 11.07 35.14
N HIS A 238 -19.95 11.66 34.33
CA HIS A 238 -19.20 12.87 34.67
C HIS A 238 -19.89 14.18 34.24
N LYS A 239 -21.03 14.12 33.56
CA LYS A 239 -21.84 15.30 33.21
C LYS A 239 -22.95 15.60 34.21
N ASP A 240 -23.27 14.65 35.08
CA ASP A 240 -24.30 14.76 36.12
C ASP A 240 -23.70 15.02 37.52
N SER A 241 -22.45 15.50 37.59
CA SER A 241 -21.73 15.93 38.81
C SER A 241 -21.30 17.39 38.68
#